data_AF-A0A142B9M5-F1
#
_entry.id   AF-A0A142B9M5-F1
#
_cell.length_a   1.000
_cell.length_b   1.000
_cell.length_c   1.000
_cell.angle_alpha   90.00
_cell.angle_beta   90.00
_cell.angle_gamma   90.00
#
_symmetry.space_group_name_H-M   'P 1'
#
loop_
_entity.id
_entity.type
_entity.pdbx_description
1 polymer ?
#
loop_
_entity_poly.entity_id
_entity_poly.type
_entity_poly.pdbx_seq_one_letter_code
_entity_poly.pdbx_strand_id
1 'polypeptide(L)'
;MASRIRLVDITKLSKSSFLVQQESEAVLSQASQSLKQQAQFIENVGLDRKALRDFINSDRWTVKQRHKARQELVRFSEELKQGMSEEASEKRREIRVASNLLKPKSKSKSTVRRRRTGFV
;
A
#
# COMPACT_ATOMS: atom_id res chain seq x y z
N MET A 1 9.33 -50.72 -2.56
CA MET A 1 10.07 -49.57 -3.13
C MET A 1 9.57 -48.31 -2.45
N ALA A 2 10.36 -47.69 -1.57
CA ALA A 2 9.94 -46.49 -0.85
C ALA A 2 10.13 -45.26 -1.75
N SER A 3 9.02 -44.61 -2.13
CA SER A 3 9.02 -43.35 -2.86
C SER A 3 9.63 -42.25 -1.98
N ARG A 4 10.91 -41.93 -2.20
CA ARG A 4 11.55 -40.76 -1.58
C ARG A 4 10.81 -39.51 -2.05
N ILE A 5 10.01 -38.92 -1.16
CA ILE A 5 9.41 -37.61 -1.36
C ILE A 5 10.56 -36.60 -1.49
N ARG A 6 10.84 -36.14 -2.72
CA ARG A 6 11.80 -35.07 -2.97
C ARG A 6 11.07 -33.76 -2.67
N LEU A 7 11.48 -33.07 -1.60
CA LEU A 7 11.06 -31.68 -1.36
C LEU A 7 11.66 -30.83 -2.49
N VAL A 8 10.84 -30.49 -3.48
CA VAL A 8 11.23 -29.61 -4.57
C VAL A 8 11.02 -28.17 -4.09
N ASP A 9 12.12 -27.43 -4.06
CA ASP A 9 12.12 -26.00 -3.77
C ASP A 9 11.43 -25.26 -4.93
N ILE A 10 10.22 -24.75 -4.68
CA ILE A 10 9.35 -24.11 -5.69
C ILE A 10 10.06 -22.90 -6.34
N THR A 11 11.01 -22.28 -5.65
CA THR A 11 11.84 -21.19 -6.18
C THR A 11 12.74 -21.60 -7.36
N LYS A 12 12.97 -22.91 -7.56
CA LYS A 12 13.76 -23.46 -8.68
C LYS A 12 12.91 -23.77 -9.93
N LEU A 13 11.59 -23.67 -9.83
CA LEU A 13 10.68 -23.85 -10.97
C LEU A 13 10.56 -22.54 -11.75
N SER A 14 11.45 -22.34 -12.73
CA SER A 14 11.62 -21.08 -13.46
C SER A 14 10.38 -20.56 -14.20
N LYS A 15 9.47 -21.46 -14.62
CA LYS A 15 8.27 -21.08 -15.40
C LYS A 15 7.12 -20.61 -14.52
N SER A 16 6.92 -21.23 -13.36
CA SER A 16 5.86 -20.86 -12.41
C SER A 16 6.25 -19.65 -11.57
N SER A 17 7.53 -19.50 -11.22
CA SER A 17 8.01 -18.32 -10.48
C SER A 17 7.91 -17.04 -11.31
N PHE A 18 8.16 -17.11 -12.61
CA PHE A 18 8.07 -15.95 -13.51
C PHE A 18 6.64 -15.44 -13.68
N LEU A 19 5.65 -16.32 -13.91
CA LEU A 19 4.25 -15.92 -14.05
C LEU A 19 3.71 -15.31 -12.75
N VAL A 20 4.00 -15.94 -11.60
CA VAL A 20 3.59 -15.41 -10.28
C VAL A 20 4.26 -14.07 -9.99
N GLN A 21 5.52 -13.88 -10.39
CA GLN A 21 6.20 -12.58 -10.26
C GLN A 21 5.53 -11.51 -11.12
N GLN A 22 5.21 -11.81 -12.38
CA GLN A 22 4.56 -10.87 -13.29
C GLN A 22 3.16 -10.46 -12.81
N GLU A 23 2.36 -11.41 -12.33
CA GLU A 23 1.05 -11.14 -11.73
C GLU A 23 1.19 -10.31 -10.44
N SER A 24 2.18 -10.63 -9.60
CA SER A 24 2.43 -9.88 -8.37
C SER A 24 2.89 -8.44 -8.65
N GLU A 25 3.72 -8.23 -9.67
CA GLU A 25 4.12 -6.90 -10.14
C GLU A 25 2.94 -6.10 -10.69
N ALA A 26 2.03 -6.74 -11.43
CA ALA A 26 0.81 -6.12 -11.91
C ALA A 26 -0.07 -5.65 -10.73
N VAL A 27 -0.25 -6.49 -9.70
CA VAL A 27 -1.00 -6.14 -8.49
C VAL A 27 -0.35 -4.97 -7.74
N LEU A 28 0.98 -4.94 -7.62
CA LEU A 28 1.69 -3.80 -7.02
C LEU A 28 1.50 -2.51 -7.81
N SER A 29 1.53 -2.60 -9.14
CA SER A 29 1.32 -1.44 -10.01
C SER A 29 -0.10 -0.90 -9.83
N GLN A 30 -1.11 -1.77 -9.74
CA GLN A 30 -2.50 -1.39 -9.51
C GLN A 30 -2.70 -0.77 -8.11
N ALA A 31 -2.09 -1.36 -7.09
CA ALA A 31 -2.10 -0.83 -5.72
C ALA A 31 -1.42 0.55 -5.64
N SER A 32 -0.36 0.78 -6.43
CA SER A 32 0.28 2.09 -6.50
C SER A 32 -0.61 3.15 -7.17
N GLN A 33 -1.39 2.75 -8.18
CA GLN A 33 -2.35 3.62 -8.87
C GLN A 33 -3.55 3.95 -7.97
N SER A 34 -4.08 2.98 -7.24
CA SER A 34 -5.17 3.22 -6.29
C SER A 34 -4.75 4.17 -5.18
N LEU A 35 -3.51 4.09 -4.68
CA LEU A 35 -2.98 5.07 -3.73
C LEU A 35 -2.88 6.48 -4.32
N LYS A 36 -2.54 6.62 -5.60
CA LYS A 36 -2.55 7.92 -6.27
C LYS A 36 -3.98 8.47 -6.40
N GLN A 37 -4.94 7.61 -6.73
CA GLN A 37 -6.35 7.99 -6.79
C GLN A 37 -6.90 8.39 -5.42
N GLN A 38 -6.52 7.68 -4.35
CA GLN A 38 -6.86 8.04 -2.98
C GLN A 38 -6.20 9.36 -2.56
N ALA A 39 -4.93 9.60 -2.93
CA ALA A 39 -4.27 10.88 -2.68
C ALA A 39 -4.98 12.03 -3.41
N GLN A 40 -5.34 11.83 -4.68
CA GLN A 40 -6.15 12.78 -5.45
C GLN A 40 -7.54 12.97 -4.85
N PHE A 41 -8.16 11.92 -4.32
CA PHE A 41 -9.45 12.03 -3.62
C PHE A 41 -9.33 12.81 -2.32
N ILE A 42 -8.24 12.65 -1.56
CA ILE A 42 -7.94 13.42 -0.34
C ILE A 42 -7.64 14.89 -0.69
N GLU A 43 -6.92 15.15 -1.77
CA GLU A 43 -6.69 16.51 -2.28
C GLU A 43 -7.99 17.15 -2.79
N ASN A 44 -8.82 16.37 -3.46
CA ASN A 44 -10.10 16.80 -4.03
C ASN A 44 -11.25 16.84 -3.02
N VAL A 45 -11.12 16.21 -1.85
CA VAL A 45 -12.16 16.01 -0.82
C VAL A 45 -13.56 15.98 -1.45
N GLY A 46 -13.86 14.87 -2.12
CA GLY A 46 -15.13 14.56 -2.78
C GLY A 46 -16.28 14.24 -1.81
N LEU A 47 -16.51 15.11 -0.84
CA LEU A 47 -17.86 15.43 -0.39
C LEU A 47 -18.06 16.83 -0.88
N ASP A 48 -19.14 17.07 -1.62
CA ASP A 48 -19.45 18.35 -2.25
C ASP A 48 -19.49 19.45 -1.18
N ARG A 49 -18.30 19.97 -0.83
CA ARG A 49 -18.06 20.82 0.34
C ARG A 49 -18.83 22.12 0.18
N LYS A 50 -19.05 22.49 -1.08
CA LYS A 50 -19.96 23.54 -1.52
C LYS A 50 -21.40 23.15 -1.20
N ALA A 51 -21.93 22.03 -1.71
CA ALA A 51 -23.28 21.61 -1.38
C ALA A 51 -23.55 21.42 0.13
N LEU A 52 -22.60 20.89 0.91
CA LEU A 52 -22.71 20.79 2.36
C LEU A 52 -22.69 22.16 3.04
N ARG A 53 -21.83 23.09 2.59
CA ARG A 53 -21.85 24.46 3.07
C ARG A 53 -23.16 25.16 2.71
N ASP A 54 -23.66 24.95 1.51
CA ASP A 54 -24.92 25.54 1.02
C ASP A 54 -26.11 24.98 1.80
N PHE A 55 -26.12 23.67 2.10
CA PHE A 55 -27.11 23.04 2.95
C PHE A 55 -27.07 23.57 4.40
N ILE A 56 -25.88 23.67 5.00
CA ILE A 56 -25.70 24.25 6.34
C ILE A 56 -26.10 25.73 6.36
N ASN A 57 -25.86 26.46 5.27
CA ASN A 57 -26.18 27.88 5.18
C ASN A 57 -27.64 28.15 4.79
N SER A 58 -28.42 27.12 4.46
CA SER A 58 -29.85 27.27 4.16
C SER A 58 -30.65 27.78 5.34
N ASP A 59 -31.81 28.38 5.06
CA ASP A 59 -32.71 28.97 6.06
C ASP A 59 -33.37 27.95 7.00
N ARG A 60 -33.13 26.65 6.78
CA ARG A 60 -33.65 25.56 7.62
C ARG A 60 -32.99 25.52 9.00
N TRP A 61 -31.88 26.23 9.21
CA TRP A 61 -31.05 26.13 10.40
C TRP A 61 -31.00 27.43 11.20
N THR A 62 -31.16 27.32 12.51
CA THR A 62 -30.90 28.45 13.42
C THR A 62 -29.42 28.81 13.44
N VAL A 63 -29.08 30.06 13.77
CA VAL A 63 -27.69 30.56 13.78
C VAL A 63 -26.78 29.69 14.66
N LYS A 64 -27.25 29.26 15.83
CA LYS A 64 -26.50 28.38 16.75
C LYS A 64 -26.23 27.01 16.13
N GLN A 65 -27.22 26.41 15.48
CA GLN A 65 -27.07 25.12 14.80
C GLN A 65 -26.12 25.21 13.61
N ARG A 66 -26.16 26.29 12.82
CA ARG A 66 -25.23 26.53 11.71
C ARG A 66 -23.79 26.64 12.19
N HIS A 67 -23.56 27.38 13.28
CA HIS A 67 -22.23 27.53 13.84
C HIS A 67 -21.66 26.18 14.32
N LYS A 68 -22.47 25.41 15.06
CA LYS A 68 -22.07 24.06 15.51
C LYS A 68 -21.79 23.12 14.33
N ALA A 69 -22.67 23.09 13.32
CA ALA A 69 -22.47 22.25 12.13
C ALA A 69 -21.21 22.59 11.35
N ARG A 70 -20.83 23.88 11.27
CA ARG A 70 -19.56 24.28 10.65
C ARG A 70 -18.36 23.76 11.43
N GLN A 71 -18.39 23.82 12.76
CA GLN A 71 -17.31 23.30 13.61
C GLN A 71 -17.18 21.78 13.46
N GLU A 72 -18.29 21.05 13.53
CA GLU A 72 -18.31 19.59 13.34
C GLU A 72 -17.83 19.19 11.95
N LEU A 73 -18.18 19.95 10.90
CA LEU A 73 -17.73 19.67 9.54
C LEU A 73 -16.21 19.86 9.39
N VAL A 74 -15.64 20.88 10.02
CA VAL A 74 -14.18 21.09 10.03
C VAL A 74 -13.50 19.92 10.73
N ARG A 75 -13.96 19.60 11.95
CA ARG A 75 -13.45 18.49 12.76
C ARG A 75 -13.52 17.16 12.02
N PHE A 76 -14.67 16.81 11.47
CA PHE A 76 -14.87 15.59 10.68
C PHE A 76 -13.92 15.55 9.47
N SER A 77 -13.70 16.68 8.81
CA SER A 77 -12.78 16.74 7.67
C SER A 77 -11.30 16.57 8.07
N GLU A 78 -10.92 17.00 9.28
CA GLU A 78 -9.58 16.78 9.83
C GLU A 78 -9.39 15.32 10.26
N GLU A 79 -10.36 14.75 10.97
CA GLU A 79 -10.37 13.34 11.39
C GLU A 79 -10.32 12.40 10.18
N LEU A 80 -11.11 12.67 9.13
CA LEU A 80 -11.06 11.91 7.87
C LEU A 80 -9.68 12.00 7.20
N LYS A 81 -9.11 13.20 7.10
CA LYS A 81 -7.79 13.37 6.50
C LYS A 81 -6.72 12.60 7.28
N GLN A 82 -6.79 12.65 8.60
CA GLN A 82 -5.86 11.93 9.46
C GLN A 82 -5.99 10.42 9.25
N GLY A 83 -7.19 9.85 9.36
CA GLY A 83 -7.42 8.41 9.17
C GLY A 83 -6.98 7.93 7.77
N MET A 84 -7.34 8.67 6.72
CA MET A 84 -6.93 8.36 5.36
C MET A 84 -5.40 8.46 5.16
N SER A 85 -4.73 9.40 5.85
CA SER A 85 -3.28 9.52 5.79
C SER A 85 -2.55 8.36 6.49
N GLU A 86 -3.10 7.89 7.61
CA GLU A 86 -2.61 6.73 8.36
C GLU A 86 -2.76 5.47 7.50
N GLU A 87 -3.94 5.20 6.95
CA GLU A 87 -4.19 4.08 6.04
C GLU A 87 -3.26 4.11 4.80
N ALA A 88 -3.12 5.27 4.16
CA ALA A 88 -2.21 5.42 3.03
C ALA A 88 -0.75 5.14 3.42
N SER A 89 -0.33 5.51 4.63
CA SER A 89 1.02 5.23 5.13
C SER A 89 1.25 3.73 5.35
N GLU A 90 0.25 3.02 5.86
CA GLU A 90 0.30 1.57 6.07
C GLU A 90 0.36 0.83 4.73
N LYS A 91 -0.51 1.20 3.78
CA LYS A 91 -0.49 0.65 2.42
C LYS A 91 0.84 0.90 1.70
N ARG A 92 1.47 2.06 1.89
CA ARG A 92 2.82 2.30 1.37
C ARG A 92 3.87 1.37 2.00
N ARG A 93 3.75 1.05 3.29
CA ARG A 93 4.64 0.08 3.96
C ARG A 93 4.41 -1.33 3.42
N GLU A 94 3.16 -1.76 3.27
CA GLU A 94 2.80 -3.05 2.65
C GLU A 94 3.41 -3.18 1.24
N ILE A 95 3.22 -2.17 0.38
CA ILE A 95 3.79 -2.15 -0.97
C ILE A 95 5.31 -2.23 -0.93
N ARG A 96 5.96 -1.50 -0.01
CA ARG A 96 7.42 -1.56 0.13
C ARG A 96 7.88 -2.97 0.51
N VAL A 97 7.23 -3.63 1.46
CA VAL A 97 7.55 -5.00 1.86
C VAL A 97 7.36 -5.96 0.69
N ALA A 98 6.21 -5.91 0.02
CA ALA A 98 5.91 -6.76 -1.13
C ALA A 98 6.90 -6.53 -2.29
N SER A 99 7.27 -5.26 -2.57
CA SER A 99 8.29 -4.94 -3.58
C SER A 99 9.67 -5.51 -3.24
N ASN A 100 10.04 -5.55 -1.95
CA ASN A 100 11.31 -6.12 -1.52
C ASN A 100 11.34 -7.64 -1.60
N LEU A 101 10.18 -8.30 -1.46
CA LEU A 101 10.05 -9.76 -1.60
C LEU A 101 10.15 -10.20 -3.07
N LEU A 102 9.68 -9.38 -4.01
CA LEU A 102 9.76 -9.66 -5.44
C LEU A 102 11.14 -9.37 -6.04
N LYS A 103 11.93 -8.48 -5.42
CA LYS A 103 13.29 -8.21 -5.88
C LYS A 103 14.11 -9.50 -5.85
N PRO A 104 14.68 -9.94 -6.99
CA PRO A 104 15.57 -11.09 -6.99
C PRO A 104 16.70 -10.78 -6.02
N LYS A 105 16.91 -11.66 -5.03
CA LYS A 105 18.07 -11.56 -4.13
C LYS A 105 19.30 -11.55 -5.03
N SER A 106 19.90 -10.36 -5.21
CA SER A 106 21.20 -10.27 -5.86
C SER A 106 22.08 -11.22 -5.08
N LYS A 107 22.63 -12.25 -5.75
CA LYS A 107 23.58 -13.17 -5.11
C LYS A 107 24.58 -12.25 -4.40
N SER A 108 24.59 -12.24 -3.07
CA SER A 108 25.69 -11.60 -2.38
C SER A 108 26.89 -12.34 -2.96
N LYS A 109 27.79 -11.60 -3.63
CA LYS A 109 29.09 -12.18 -3.95
C LYS A 109 29.66 -12.47 -2.57
N SER A 110 29.46 -13.69 -2.07
CA SER A 110 30.32 -14.24 -1.06
C SER A 110 31.67 -14.20 -1.74
N THR A 111 32.44 -13.15 -1.45
CA THR A 111 33.86 -13.13 -1.70
C THR A 111 34.42 -14.23 -0.82
N VAL A 112 34.28 -15.48 -1.29
CA VAL A 112 34.99 -16.62 -0.77
C VAL A 112 36.43 -16.32 -1.14
N ARG A 113 37.11 -15.57 -0.26
CA ARG A 113 38.57 -15.54 -0.22
C ARG A 113 38.96 -17.00 -0.05
N ARG A 114 39.36 -17.60 -1.16
CA ARG A 114 39.83 -18.98 -1.26
C ARG A 114 41.07 -19.07 -0.38
N ARG A 115 40.89 -19.33 0.92
CA ARG A 115 42.00 -19.70 1.80
C ARG A 115 42.47 -21.05 1.28
N ARG A 116 43.73 -21.13 0.85
CA ARG A 116 44.45 -22.39 0.66
C ARG A 116 44.36 -23.15 1.98
N THR A 117 43.41 -24.06 2.10
CA THR A 117 43.48 -25.13 3.10
C THR A 117 44.44 -26.15 2.53
N GLY A 118 45.73 -25.94 2.78
CA GLY A 118 46.69 -27.03 2.72
C GLY A 118 46.58 -27.79 4.04
N PHE A 119 45.79 -28.85 4.04
CA PHE A 119 46.00 -30.03 4.88
C PHE A 119 45.40 -31.21 4.11
N VAL A 120 46.19 -32.29 4.03
CA VAL A 120 45.94 -33.55 3.32
C VAL A 120 44.65 -34.20 3.79
#